data_AF-A0A1I4NEN9-F1
#
_entry.id   AF-A0A1I4NEN9-F1
#
_cell.length_a   1.000
_cell.length_b   1.000
_cell.length_c   1.000
_cell.angle_alpha   90.00
_cell.angle_beta   90.00
_cell.angle_gamma   90.00
#
_symmetry.space_group_name_H-M   'P 1'
#
loop_
_entity.id
_entity.type
_entity.pdbx_description
1 polymer ?
#
loop_
_entity_poly.entity_id
_entity_poly.type
_entity_poly.pdbx_seq_one_letter_code
_entity_poly.pdbx_strand_id
1 'polypeptide(L)' 'MAKKKRFEVQDGETIEECLERIQKEGFAPVGRREEPVFQEVKQNGKIENIPVKQKIIFEARPQ' A
#
# COMPACT_ATOMS: atom_id res chain seq x y z
N MET A 1 -6.52 1.37 -22.43
CA MET A 1 -6.04 0.65 -21.24
C MET A 1 -6.08 1.63 -20.06
N ALA A 2 -6.95 1.41 -19.08
CA ALA A 2 -7.09 2.35 -17.95
C ALA A 2 -5.78 2.39 -17.15
N LYS A 3 -5.09 3.54 -17.13
CA LYS A 3 -3.87 3.77 -16.33
C LYS A 3 -4.24 3.76 -14.85
N LYS A 4 -4.40 2.58 -14.25
CA LYS A 4 -4.60 2.46 -12.81
C LYS A 4 -3.25 2.66 -12.12
N LYS A 5 -3.19 3.56 -11.14
CA LYS A 5 -2.03 3.74 -10.27
C LYS A 5 -2.36 3.18 -8.89
N ARG A 6 -1.37 2.55 -8.26
CA ARG A 6 -1.51 1.98 -6.91
C ARG A 6 -0.78 2.90 -5.94
N PHE A 7 -1.43 3.16 -4.82
CA PHE A 7 -0.94 4.01 -3.76
C PHE A 7 -0.93 3.20 -2.48
N GLU A 8 0.27 2.94 -1.96
CA GLU A 8 0.47 2.20 -0.73
C GLU A 8 0.46 3.21 0.43
N VAL A 9 -0.34 2.94 1.46
CA VAL A 9 -0.33 3.71 2.70
C VAL A 9 0.97 3.42 3.43
N GLN A 10 1.75 4.45 3.75
CA GLN A 10 3.03 4.30 4.45
C GLN A 10 2.85 4.05 5.95
N ASP A 11 3.85 3.44 6.59
CA ASP A 11 3.88 3.25 8.05
C ASP A 11 3.99 4.62 8.73
N GLY A 12 2.87 5.12 9.24
CA GLY A 12 2.74 6.45 9.83
C GLY A 12 1.91 7.44 9.01
N GLU A 13 1.45 7.05 7.81
CA GLU A 13 0.49 7.81 7.00
C GLU A 13 -0.93 7.36 7.34
N THR A 14 -1.86 8.30 7.52
CA THR A 14 -3.28 7.98 7.67
C THR A 14 -3.94 7.68 6.33
N ILE A 15 -5.09 7.01 6.37
CA ILE A 15 -5.88 6.75 5.15
C ILE A 15 -6.24 8.07 4.45
N GLU A 16 -6.58 9.11 5.21
CA GLU A 16 -6.94 10.43 4.69
C GLU A 16 -5.77 11.09 3.96
N GLU A 17 -4.57 11.09 4.54
CA GLU A 17 -3.37 11.63 3.89
C GLU A 17 -3.04 10.90 2.58
N CYS A 18 -3.21 9.58 2.56
CA CYS A 18 -3.03 8.80 1.35
C CYS A 18 -4.05 9.19 0.26
N LEU A 19 -5.33 9.37 0.63
CA LEU A 19 -6.38 9.82 -0.29
C LEU A 19 -6.12 11.25 -0.81
N GLU A 20 -5.67 12.16 0.05
CA GLU A 20 -5.28 13.51 -0.36
C GLU A 20 -4.14 13.48 -1.38
N ARG A 21 -3.14 12.61 -1.20
CA ARG A 21 -2.05 12.45 -2.18
C ARG A 21 -2.57 11.95 -3.53
N ILE A 22 -3.48 10.98 -3.52
CA ILE A 22 -4.14 10.47 -4.73
C ILE A 22 -4.85 11.60 -5.48
N GLN A 23 -5.60 12.43 -4.75
CA GLN A 23 -6.33 13.55 -5.32
C GLN A 23 -5.39 14.67 -5.82
N LYS A 24 -4.33 14.99 -5.06
CA LYS A 24 -3.30 15.97 -5.45
C LYS A 24 -2.57 15.56 -6.73
N GLU A 25 -2.40 14.27 -6.96
CA GLU A 25 -1.84 13.76 -8.22
C GLU A 25 -2.84 13.74 -9.40
N GLY A 26 -4.11 14.11 -9.17
CA GLY A 26 -5.16 14.10 -10.20
C GLY A 26 -5.77 12.72 -10.45
N PHE A 27 -5.67 11.81 -9.47
CA PHE A 27 -6.29 10.49 -9.53
C PHE A 27 -7.52 10.43 -8.61
N ALA A 28 -8.46 9.54 -8.92
CA ALA A 28 -9.61 9.20 -8.10
C ALA A 28 -9.49 7.75 -7.61
N PRO A 29 -9.63 7.48 -6.30
CA PRO A 29 -9.60 6.12 -5.76
C PRO A 29 -10.79 5.31 -6.29
N VAL A 30 -10.51 4.12 -6.82
CA VAL A 30 -11.50 3.20 -7.40
C VAL A 30 -11.61 1.87 -6.63
N GLY A 31 -10.71 1.62 -5.67
CA GLY A 31 -10.75 0.43 -4.83
C GLY A 31 -9.66 0.42 -3.75
N ARG A 32 -9.89 -0.36 -2.69
CA ARG A 32 -8.94 -0.62 -1.60
C ARG A 32 -8.59 -2.11 -1.59
N ARG A 33 -7.31 -2.43 -1.44
CA ARG A 33 -6.80 -3.78 -1.19
C ARG A 33 -5.94 -3.77 0.05
N GLU A 34 -6.00 -4.84 0.81
CA GLU A 34 -5.14 -5.03 1.99
C GLU A 34 -4.35 -6.31 1.78
N GLU A 35 -3.04 -6.18 1.76
CA GLU A 35 -2.13 -7.32 1.56
C GLU A 35 -1.29 -7.51 2.83
N PRO A 36 -1.16 -8.75 3.34
CA PRO A 36 -0.21 -9.04 4.40
C PRO A 36 1.23 -8.86 3.87
N VAL A 37 2.06 -8.12 4.61
CA VAL A 37 3.48 -7.95 4.36
C VAL A 37 4.23 -8.94 5.22
N PHE A 38 4.96 -9.83 4.56
CA PHE A 38 5.90 -10.75 5.18
C PHE A 38 7.29 -10.12 5.10
N GLN A 39 8.04 -10.19 6.19
CA GLN A 39 9.42 -9.75 6.23
C GLN A 39 10.31 -10.97 6.41
N GLU A 40 11.34 -11.05 5.58
CA GLU A 40 12.42 -12.02 5.74
C GLU A 40 13.30 -11.56 6.91
N VAL A 41 13.17 -12.25 8.04
CA VAL A 41 14.02 -12.02 9.21
C VAL A 41 15.01 -13.16 9.32
N LYS A 42 16.29 -12.80 9.41
CA LYS A 42 17.35 -13.76 9.67
C LYS A 42 17.52 -13.92 11.19
N GLN A 43 16.88 -14.92 11.76
CA GLN A 43 17.10 -15.32 13.15
C GLN A 43 17.93 -16.61 13.22
N ASN A 44 19.00 -16.57 14.00
CA ASN A 44 19.81 -17.74 14.34
C ASN A 44 20.32 -18.57 13.14
N GLY A 45 20.65 -17.90 12.03
CA GLY A 45 21.15 -18.55 10.81
C GLY A 45 20.07 -19.10 9.87
N LYS A 46 18.78 -18.98 10.22
CA LYS A 46 17.64 -19.32 9.35
C LYS A 46 16.93 -18.05 8.89
N ILE A 47 16.44 -18.08 7.65
CA ILE A 47 15.59 -17.03 7.09
C ILE A 47 14.15 -17.47 7.34
N GLU A 48 13.43 -16.72 8.18
CA GLU A 48 12.02 -16.96 8.46
C GLU A 48 11.19 -15.83 7.84
N ASN A 49 10.12 -16.21 7.15
CA ASN A 49 9.15 -15.27 6.58
C ASN A 49 8.02 -15.09 7.59
N ILE A 50 8.13 -14.09 8.45
CA ILE A 50 7.08 -13.81 9.43
C ILE A 50 6.16 -12.70 8.89
N PRO A 51 4.84 -12.81 9.09
CA PRO A 51 3.91 -11.71 8.82
C PRO A 51 4.18 -10.59 9.82
N VAL A 52 4.61 -9.43 9.34
CA VAL A 52 4.98 -8.30 10.22
C VAL A 52 3.92 -7.21 10.26
N LYS A 53 3.19 -7.00 9.17
CA LYS A 53 2.16 -5.94 9.08
C LYS A 53 1.21 -6.17 7.92
N GLN A 54 0.12 -5.43 7.89
CA GLN A 54 -0.78 -5.35 6.74
C GLN A 54 -0.54 -4.03 6.02
N LYS A 55 -0.31 -4.08 4.71
CA LYS A 55 -0.24 -2.87 3.88
C LYS A 55 -1.60 -2.62 3.24
N ILE A 56 -2.01 -1.36 3.24
CA ILE A 56 -3.23 -0.90 2.57
C ILE A 56 -2.81 -0.28 1.24
N ILE A 57 -3.41 -0.74 0.16
CA ILE A 57 -3.15 -0.30 -1.21
C ILE A 57 -4.45 0.24 -1.80
N PHE A 58 -4.45 1.51 -2.15
CA PHE A 58 -5.52 2.13 -2.91
C PHE A 58 -5.21 2.05 -4.40
N GLU A 59 -6.14 1.52 -5.18
CA GLU A 59 -6.13 1.65 -6.62
C GLU A 59 -6.83 2.95 -7.00
N ALA A 60 -6.19 3.76 -7.82
CA ALA A 60 -6.76 4.99 -8.33
C ALA A 60 -6.64 5.06 -9.86
N ARG A 61 -7.53 5.82 -10.49
CA ARG A 61 -7.49 6.10 -11.92
C ARG A 61 -7.32 7.59 -12.14
N PRO A 62 -6.60 8.04 -13.18
CA PRO A 62 -6.59 9.45 -13.54
C PRO A 62 -8.01 9.87 -13.85
N GLN A 63 -8.37 11.08 -13.42
CA GLN A 63 -9.57 11.75 -13.95
C GLN A 63 -9.37 12.14 -15.41
#